data_AF-A0A2N3DMA1-F1
#
_entry.id   AF-A0A2N3DMA1-F1
#
_cell.length_a   1.000
_cell.length_b   1.000
_cell.length_c   1.000
_cell.angle_alpha   90.00
_cell.angle_beta   90.00
_cell.angle_gamma   90.00
#
_symmetry.space_group_name_H-M   'P 1'
#
loop_
_entity.id
_entity.type
_entity.pdbx_description
1 polymer ?
#
loop_
_entity_poly.entity_id
_entity_poly.type
_entity_poly.pdbx_seq_one_letter_code
_entity_poly.pdbx_strand_id
1 'polypeptide(L)'
;ARAETTGRTLPTAYRSLTSAEFHASLIAELPADRVMLGTKAASLDAGGVTLADGTRLAAKRVIDCRAFRASAQLAGGWQVFLGQHFRCDKPHGLARPVIMDASVDQIAPYGNGAAYRFVYVLPLSPTEVFVEDTYYADEPRMDAEVLKGRVAEYAHRNGWKGEIVDSEAGILPVISGGNFKAALAEVAIPGVALAGARGGFSHPLTSYTLPFAVDNALAIAQVIAARPALTGEELAAFCHRRAKRHWRATAYYRMLSRMLFEAAEPNKRVVVFEHFYALQGRLVERFYAGRSTWPDRLRILTGKPPVTIGRAVRALFSPGKPLDTKPFEMENPA
;
A
#
# COMPACT_ATOMS: atom_id res chain seq x y z
N ALA A 1 -16.75 -2.19 10.06
CA ALA A 1 -15.48 -1.68 10.63
C ALA A 1 -15.75 -0.55 11.63
N ARG A 2 -14.90 -0.34 12.65
CA ARG A 2 -14.95 0.81 13.56
C ARG A 2 -13.76 1.75 13.31
N ALA A 3 -14.01 3.05 13.33
CA ALA A 3 -12.96 4.07 13.46
C ALA A 3 -13.02 4.61 14.90
N GLU A 4 -12.04 4.26 15.73
CA GLU A 4 -12.15 4.47 17.18
C GLU A 4 -12.16 5.94 17.58
N THR A 5 -11.41 6.79 16.88
CA THR A 5 -11.36 8.22 17.14
C THR A 5 -12.71 8.93 17.02
N THR A 6 -13.67 8.35 16.29
CA THR A 6 -15.04 8.88 16.17
C THR A 6 -16.10 8.01 16.84
N GLY A 7 -15.71 6.86 17.39
CA GLY A 7 -16.64 5.85 17.93
C GLY A 7 -17.60 5.24 16.90
N ARG A 8 -17.47 5.57 15.61
CA ARG A 8 -18.46 5.23 14.58
C ARG A 8 -18.26 3.84 13.99
N THR A 9 -19.37 3.16 13.73
CA THR A 9 -19.39 1.94 12.91
C THR A 9 -19.68 2.28 11.45
N LEU A 10 -18.81 1.84 10.55
CA LEU A 10 -19.03 1.87 9.11
C LEU A 10 -19.85 0.64 8.70
N PRO A 11 -20.94 0.80 7.92
CA PRO A 11 -21.80 -0.31 7.49
C PRO A 11 -21.13 -1.26 6.49
N THR A 12 -19.96 -0.89 5.98
CA THR A 12 -19.17 -1.65 5.03
C THR A 12 -18.65 -2.95 5.65
N ALA A 13 -18.85 -4.06 4.95
CA ALA A 13 -18.13 -5.30 5.23
C ALA A 13 -16.63 -5.09 5.00
N TYR A 14 -15.83 -5.37 6.01
CA TYR A 14 -14.38 -5.37 5.88
C TYR A 14 -13.93 -6.81 5.65
N ARG A 15 -13.17 -7.03 4.59
CA ARG A 15 -12.59 -8.34 4.25
C ARG A 15 -11.08 -8.20 4.39
N SER A 16 -10.51 -9.03 5.25
CA SER A 16 -9.07 -9.23 5.36
C SER A 16 -8.70 -10.54 4.68
N LEU A 17 -7.44 -10.65 4.32
CA LEU A 17 -6.85 -11.82 3.71
C LEU A 17 -5.43 -11.90 4.25
N THR A 18 -5.09 -12.98 4.95
CA THR A 18 -3.72 -13.17 5.40
C THR A 18 -2.83 -13.60 4.23
N SER A 19 -1.53 -13.27 4.30
CA SER A 19 -0.56 -13.69 3.28
C SER A 19 -0.52 -15.22 3.14
N ALA A 20 -0.63 -15.95 4.26
CA ALA A 20 -0.65 -17.41 4.28
C ALA A 20 -1.90 -18.00 3.60
N GLU A 21 -3.11 -17.50 3.91
CA GLU A 21 -4.34 -17.97 3.27
C GLU A 21 -4.37 -17.64 1.78
N PHE A 22 -3.88 -16.46 1.39
CA PHE A 22 -3.77 -16.10 -0.02
C PHE A 22 -2.82 -17.03 -0.77
N HIS A 23 -1.66 -17.31 -0.18
CA HIS A 23 -0.69 -18.24 -0.74
C HIS A 23 -1.29 -19.64 -0.89
N ALA A 24 -1.88 -20.19 0.17
CA ALA A 24 -2.50 -21.51 0.14
C ALA A 24 -3.60 -21.61 -0.92
N SER A 25 -4.46 -20.60 -1.02
CA SER A 25 -5.52 -20.55 -2.03
C SER A 25 -4.95 -20.46 -3.45
N LEU A 26 -3.91 -19.66 -3.66
CA LEU A 26 -3.28 -19.49 -4.97
C LEU A 26 -2.59 -20.78 -5.44
N ILE A 27 -1.89 -21.48 -4.54
CA ILE A 27 -1.23 -22.76 -4.85
C ILE A 27 -2.27 -23.86 -5.12
N ALA A 28 -3.42 -23.85 -4.44
CA ALA A 28 -4.50 -24.79 -4.71
C ALA A 28 -5.17 -24.57 -6.08
N GLU A 29 -5.27 -23.32 -6.53
CA GLU A 29 -5.92 -22.95 -7.79
C GLU A 29 -5.00 -23.09 -9.02
N LEU A 30 -3.70 -22.81 -8.85
CA LEU A 30 -2.75 -22.81 -9.97
C LEU A 30 -2.15 -24.20 -10.22
N PRO A 31 -1.96 -24.62 -11.48
CA PRO A 31 -1.21 -25.83 -11.77
C PRO A 31 0.22 -25.75 -11.24
N ALA A 32 0.69 -26.81 -10.59
CA ALA A 32 1.99 -26.83 -9.91
C ALA A 32 3.18 -26.52 -10.85
N ASP A 33 3.09 -26.88 -12.13
CA ASP A 33 4.10 -26.60 -13.15
C ASP A 33 4.14 -25.13 -13.61
N ARG A 34 3.20 -24.29 -13.13
CA ARG A 34 3.07 -22.87 -13.49
C ARG A 34 3.56 -21.92 -12.41
N VAL A 35 3.97 -22.43 -11.25
CA VAL A 35 4.48 -21.65 -10.13
C VAL A 35 5.85 -22.18 -9.72
N MET A 36 6.87 -21.33 -9.77
CA MET A 36 8.22 -21.66 -9.33
C MET A 36 8.57 -20.85 -8.07
N LEU A 37 8.37 -21.45 -6.91
CA LEU A 37 8.75 -20.85 -5.61
C LEU A 37 10.25 -21.01 -5.37
N GLY A 38 10.82 -20.20 -4.47
CA GLY A 38 12.26 -20.21 -4.17
C GLY A 38 13.17 -19.88 -5.36
N THR A 39 12.60 -19.44 -6.48
CA THR A 39 13.28 -19.30 -7.75
C THR A 39 13.39 -17.83 -8.12
N LYS A 40 14.62 -17.29 -8.10
CA LYS A 40 14.85 -15.88 -8.38
C LYS A 40 15.04 -15.64 -9.88
N ALA A 41 14.23 -14.76 -10.46
CA ALA A 41 14.47 -14.20 -11.78
C ALA A 41 15.63 -13.18 -11.71
N ALA A 42 16.76 -13.49 -12.35
CA ALA A 42 17.95 -12.64 -12.39
C ALA A 42 17.81 -11.52 -13.44
N SER A 43 17.36 -11.86 -14.65
CA SER A 43 17.14 -10.90 -15.73
C SER A 43 15.91 -11.24 -16.57
N LEU A 44 15.35 -10.23 -17.23
CA LEU A 44 14.19 -10.35 -18.11
C LEU A 44 14.54 -9.72 -19.46
N ASP A 45 13.98 -10.26 -20.53
CA ASP A 45 13.95 -9.62 -21.85
C ASP A 45 12.65 -9.99 -22.58
N ALA A 46 12.45 -9.48 -23.79
CA ALA A 46 11.24 -9.72 -24.58
C ALA A 46 10.95 -11.20 -24.84
N GLY A 47 11.98 -12.05 -24.88
CA GLY A 47 11.88 -13.47 -25.19
C GLY A 47 11.95 -14.39 -23.98
N GLY A 48 12.04 -13.88 -22.74
CA GLY A 48 12.04 -14.76 -21.57
C GLY A 48 12.64 -14.21 -20.29
N VAL A 49 12.92 -15.16 -19.39
CA VAL A 49 13.45 -14.94 -18.04
C VAL A 49 14.72 -15.76 -17.88
N THR A 50 15.80 -15.14 -17.42
CA THR A 50 16.99 -15.87 -16.96
C THR A 50 16.93 -15.95 -15.43
N LEU A 51 17.03 -17.16 -14.90
CA LEU A 51 17.01 -17.45 -13.47
C LEU A 51 18.40 -17.23 -12.84
N ALA A 52 18.46 -17.17 -11.51
CA ALA A 52 19.70 -16.92 -10.78
C ALA A 52 20.75 -18.04 -10.91
N ASP A 53 20.32 -19.26 -11.24
CA ASP A 53 21.20 -20.40 -11.56
C ASP A 53 21.70 -20.38 -13.02
N GLY A 54 21.30 -19.39 -13.82
CA GLY A 54 21.61 -19.27 -15.25
C GLY A 54 20.61 -19.97 -16.17
N THR A 55 19.62 -20.70 -15.64
CA THR A 55 18.60 -21.37 -16.45
C THR A 55 17.76 -20.36 -17.22
N ARG A 56 17.54 -20.62 -18.52
CA ARG A 56 16.73 -19.76 -19.40
C ARG A 56 15.33 -20.33 -19.61
N LEU A 57 14.32 -19.56 -19.24
CA LEU A 57 12.92 -19.83 -19.55
C LEU A 57 12.51 -18.99 -20.77
N ALA A 58 12.25 -19.64 -21.90
CA ALA A 58 11.73 -18.98 -23.10
C ALA A 58 10.24 -18.67 -22.93
N ALA A 59 9.82 -17.47 -23.31
CA ALA A 59 8.43 -17.05 -23.25
C ALA A 59 8.06 -16.19 -24.46
N LYS A 60 6.82 -16.30 -24.93
CA LYS A 60 6.29 -15.42 -25.99
C LYS A 60 6.08 -13.98 -25.50
N ARG A 61 5.84 -13.83 -24.20
CA ARG A 61 5.46 -12.59 -23.51
C ARG A 61 5.98 -12.67 -22.07
N VAL A 62 6.53 -11.56 -21.58
CA VAL A 62 7.02 -11.44 -20.19
C VAL A 62 6.31 -10.28 -19.51
N ILE A 63 5.86 -10.48 -18.27
CA ILE A 63 5.25 -9.44 -17.43
C ILE A 63 6.06 -9.31 -16.15
N ASP A 64 6.67 -8.15 -15.94
CA ASP A 64 7.38 -7.81 -14.72
C ASP A 64 6.40 -7.26 -13.68
N CYS A 65 6.06 -8.11 -12.71
CA CYS A 65 5.24 -7.80 -11.54
C CYS A 65 6.06 -7.69 -10.24
N ARG A 66 7.39 -7.50 -10.33
CA ARG A 66 8.25 -7.34 -9.14
C ARG A 66 7.80 -6.17 -8.25
N ALA A 67 8.40 -6.07 -7.07
CA ALA A 67 8.12 -4.95 -6.17
C ALA A 67 8.41 -3.58 -6.82
N PHE A 68 7.78 -2.55 -6.24
CA PHE A 68 8.09 -1.16 -6.55
C PHE A 68 9.60 -0.89 -6.47
N ARG A 69 10.10 -0.05 -7.37
CA ARG A 69 11.48 0.45 -7.33
C ARG A 69 11.43 1.92 -6.96
N ALA A 70 12.14 2.29 -5.90
CA ALA A 70 12.37 3.68 -5.55
C ALA A 70 13.03 4.45 -6.72
N SER A 71 12.69 5.73 -6.84
CA SER A 71 13.13 6.59 -7.94
C SER A 71 13.16 8.04 -7.48
N ALA A 72 14.27 8.71 -7.73
CA ALA A 72 14.39 10.16 -7.53
C ALA A 72 13.46 10.98 -8.46
N GLN A 73 12.87 10.35 -9.49
CA GLN A 73 11.87 10.97 -10.37
C GLN A 73 10.48 11.03 -9.73
N LEU A 74 10.23 10.26 -8.68
CA LEU A 74 8.98 10.27 -7.92
C LEU A 74 9.16 11.06 -6.64
N ALA A 75 8.08 11.67 -6.17
CA ALA A 75 8.04 12.38 -4.90
C ALA A 75 6.99 11.78 -3.98
N GLY A 76 7.22 11.86 -2.67
CA GLY A 76 6.33 11.28 -1.68
C GLY A 76 6.98 11.10 -0.31
N GLY A 77 6.42 10.16 0.43
CA GLY A 77 6.98 9.63 1.66
C GLY A 77 6.65 8.15 1.78
N TRP A 78 6.63 7.65 3.00
CA TRP A 78 6.56 6.24 3.30
C TRP A 78 5.48 5.96 4.33
N GLN A 79 4.80 4.84 4.18
CA GLN A 79 3.97 4.24 5.22
C GLN A 79 4.76 3.05 5.78
N VAL A 80 5.09 3.12 7.05
CA VAL A 80 5.84 2.09 7.77
C VAL A 80 4.87 1.36 8.69
N PHE A 81 4.88 0.04 8.65
CA PHE A 81 4.00 -0.76 9.48
C PHE A 81 4.69 -2.03 9.99
N LEU A 82 4.22 -2.49 11.14
CA LEU A 82 4.48 -3.82 11.67
C LEU A 82 3.22 -4.31 12.36
N GLY A 83 2.79 -5.51 12.01
CA GLY A 83 1.70 -6.20 12.66
C GLY A 83 2.10 -7.55 13.22
N GLN A 84 1.41 -7.94 14.28
CA GLN A 84 1.61 -9.21 14.96
C GLN A 84 0.27 -9.92 15.11
N HIS A 85 0.29 -11.21 14.82
CA HIS A 85 -0.82 -12.10 15.04
C HIS A 85 -0.68 -12.73 16.42
N PHE A 86 -1.64 -12.45 17.30
CA PHE A 86 -1.73 -13.04 18.62
C PHE A 86 -2.76 -14.17 18.65
N ARG A 87 -2.36 -15.32 19.21
CA ARG A 87 -3.28 -16.34 19.71
C ARG A 87 -3.49 -16.10 21.20
N CYS A 88 -4.66 -15.58 21.55
CA CYS A 88 -5.04 -15.21 22.90
C CYS A 88 -5.42 -16.44 23.74
N ASP A 89 -5.07 -16.43 25.03
CA ASP A 89 -5.42 -17.47 26.01
C ASP A 89 -6.94 -17.60 26.22
N LYS A 90 -7.67 -16.50 25.97
CA LYS A 90 -9.12 -16.37 26.13
C LYS A 90 -9.72 -15.61 24.96
N PRO A 91 -11.03 -15.76 24.68
CA PRO A 91 -11.66 -15.00 23.62
C PRO A 91 -11.47 -13.49 23.78
N HIS A 92 -11.00 -12.82 22.72
CA HIS A 92 -10.59 -11.41 22.78
C HIS A 92 -11.77 -10.42 22.75
N GLY A 93 -13.00 -10.91 22.48
CA GLY A 93 -14.25 -10.13 22.61
C GLY A 93 -14.53 -9.10 21.50
N LEU A 94 -13.71 -9.02 20.46
CA LEU A 94 -13.94 -8.10 19.34
C LEU A 94 -14.97 -8.69 18.38
N ALA A 95 -16.08 -7.98 18.18
CA ALA A 95 -17.09 -8.37 17.20
C ALA A 95 -16.85 -7.79 15.80
N ARG A 96 -15.86 -6.88 15.64
CA ARG A 96 -15.60 -6.16 14.39
C ARG A 96 -14.17 -5.62 14.34
N PRO A 97 -13.60 -5.43 13.14
CA PRO A 97 -12.27 -4.84 13.00
C PRO A 97 -12.25 -3.34 13.30
N VAL A 98 -11.10 -2.90 13.81
CA VAL A 98 -10.71 -1.50 14.00
C VAL A 98 -9.77 -1.13 12.85
N ILE A 99 -10.13 -0.11 12.07
CA ILE A 99 -9.45 0.19 10.80
C ILE A 99 -8.53 1.39 10.88
N MET A 100 -8.66 2.25 11.88
CA MET A 100 -7.70 3.32 12.18
C MET A 100 -7.99 3.79 13.60
N ASP A 101 -7.38 3.15 14.59
CA ASP A 101 -7.29 3.73 15.92
C ASP A 101 -6.14 4.74 15.96
N ALA A 102 -6.46 6.01 15.75
CA ALA A 102 -5.52 7.11 15.86
C ALA A 102 -5.53 7.79 17.25
N SER A 103 -6.21 7.19 18.24
CA SER A 103 -6.16 7.68 19.63
C SER A 103 -4.82 7.40 20.32
N VAL A 104 -3.98 6.59 19.68
CA VAL A 104 -2.61 6.31 20.11
C VAL A 104 -1.71 7.53 19.97
N ASP A 105 -0.61 7.56 20.73
CA ASP A 105 0.37 8.63 20.68
C ASP A 105 0.94 8.81 19.26
N GLN A 106 0.97 10.05 18.79
CA GLN A 106 1.35 10.44 17.42
C GLN A 106 2.86 10.60 17.26
N ILE A 107 3.61 9.54 17.60
CA ILE A 107 5.08 9.52 17.66
C ILE A 107 5.70 8.60 16.60
N ALA A 108 6.81 9.03 16.01
CA ALA A 108 7.63 8.21 15.10
C ALA A 108 9.01 7.94 15.69
N PRO A 109 9.54 6.70 15.58
CA PRO A 109 10.89 6.37 16.03
C PRO A 109 11.98 7.14 15.27
N TYR A 110 11.72 7.48 14.01
CA TYR A 110 12.66 8.18 13.12
C TYR A 110 12.04 9.46 12.53
N GLY A 111 12.88 10.46 12.27
CA GLY A 111 12.48 11.77 11.76
C GLY A 111 12.24 12.80 12.88
N ASN A 112 11.18 13.60 12.75
CA ASN A 112 10.91 14.75 13.63
C ASN A 112 10.24 14.38 14.97
N GLY A 113 10.26 13.12 15.38
CA GLY A 113 9.64 12.62 16.61
C GLY A 113 8.11 12.53 16.62
N ALA A 114 7.41 13.16 15.65
CA ALA A 114 5.96 13.10 15.49
C ALA A 114 5.57 12.61 14.09
N ALA A 115 4.48 11.85 13.99
CA ALA A 115 3.93 11.34 12.75
C ALA A 115 2.42 11.10 12.85
N TYR A 116 1.75 10.98 11.70
CA TYR A 116 0.44 10.37 11.71
C TYR A 116 0.59 8.87 11.95
N ARG A 117 0.12 8.41 13.11
CA ARG A 117 0.19 7.03 13.57
C ARG A 117 -1.19 6.51 13.91
N PHE A 118 -1.45 5.24 13.62
CA PHE A 118 -2.70 4.57 13.93
C PHE A 118 -2.53 3.06 13.99
N VAL A 119 -3.45 2.39 14.67
CA VAL A 119 -3.45 0.93 14.83
C VAL A 119 -4.63 0.30 14.07
N TYR A 120 -4.36 -0.79 13.35
CA TYR A 120 -5.39 -1.73 12.88
C TYR A 120 -5.54 -2.88 13.87
N VAL A 121 -6.79 -3.33 14.07
CA VAL A 121 -7.08 -4.54 14.82
C VAL A 121 -8.07 -5.40 14.04
N LEU A 122 -7.68 -6.62 13.69
CA LEU A 122 -8.48 -7.55 12.92
C LEU A 122 -8.79 -8.80 13.76
N PRO A 123 -10.07 -9.05 14.13
CA PRO A 123 -10.44 -10.32 14.72
C PRO A 123 -10.44 -11.40 13.64
N LEU A 124 -9.58 -12.42 13.78
CA LEU A 124 -9.42 -13.52 12.82
C LEU A 124 -10.26 -14.73 13.23
N SER A 125 -10.30 -15.03 14.53
CA SER A 125 -11.16 -16.04 15.17
C SER A 125 -11.52 -15.57 16.58
N PRO A 126 -12.40 -16.24 17.36
CA PRO A 126 -12.70 -15.81 18.73
C PRO A 126 -11.47 -15.61 19.64
N THR A 127 -10.38 -16.34 19.38
CA THR A 127 -9.13 -16.33 20.15
C THR A 127 -7.93 -15.84 19.35
N GLU A 128 -8.10 -15.40 18.11
CA GLU A 128 -6.99 -14.94 17.26
C GLU A 128 -7.23 -13.51 16.79
N VAL A 129 -6.28 -12.62 17.08
CA VAL A 129 -6.36 -11.20 16.74
C VAL A 129 -5.05 -10.74 16.11
N PHE A 130 -5.17 -10.00 15.02
CA PHE A 130 -4.05 -9.32 14.40
C PHE A 130 -4.06 -7.84 14.78
N VAL A 131 -2.91 -7.33 15.24
CA VAL A 131 -2.72 -5.94 15.66
C VAL A 131 -1.56 -5.35 14.85
N GLU A 132 -1.79 -4.26 14.12
CA GLU A 132 -0.78 -3.59 13.31
C GLU A 132 -0.62 -2.13 13.70
N ASP A 133 0.62 -1.73 13.99
CA ASP A 133 0.99 -0.34 14.21
C ASP A 133 1.53 0.24 12.90
N THR A 134 0.90 1.31 12.43
CA THR A 134 1.24 1.99 11.17
C THR A 134 1.50 3.48 11.40
N TYR A 135 2.52 4.03 10.74
CA TYR A 135 2.74 5.48 10.71
C TYR A 135 3.33 5.97 9.37
N TYR A 136 3.11 7.26 9.09
CA TYR A 136 3.67 7.91 7.91
C TYR A 136 5.00 8.60 8.24
N ALA A 137 6.03 8.29 7.46
CA ALA A 137 7.39 8.80 7.60
C ALA A 137 7.87 9.48 6.31
N ASP A 138 8.84 10.38 6.44
CA ASP A 138 9.49 11.01 5.29
C ASP A 138 10.64 10.14 4.74
N GLU A 139 11.11 9.17 5.52
CA GLU A 139 12.22 8.28 5.20
C GLU A 139 11.79 6.81 5.28
N PRO A 140 12.36 5.91 4.46
CA PRO A 140 12.05 4.48 4.44
C PRO A 140 12.79 3.74 5.55
N ARG A 141 12.60 4.15 6.81
CA ARG A 141 13.29 3.58 7.96
C ARG A 141 12.29 3.06 8.99
N MET A 142 12.53 1.85 9.47
CA MET A 142 11.71 1.20 10.50
C MET A 142 12.56 0.79 11.70
N ASP A 143 12.00 0.95 12.89
CA ASP A 143 12.53 0.37 14.12
C ASP A 143 11.63 -0.79 14.55
N ALA A 144 12.00 -2.01 14.16
CA ALA A 144 11.14 -3.18 14.36
C ALA A 144 10.87 -3.45 15.84
N GLU A 145 11.87 -3.28 16.72
CA GLU A 145 11.72 -3.57 18.15
C GLU A 145 10.82 -2.55 18.84
N VAL A 146 10.93 -1.27 18.49
CA VAL A 146 9.99 -0.25 19.00
C VAL A 146 8.56 -0.56 18.55
N LEU A 147 8.37 -0.97 17.30
CA LEU A 147 7.03 -1.28 16.78
C LEU A 147 6.44 -2.55 17.41
N LYS A 148 7.23 -3.62 17.57
CA LYS A 148 6.82 -4.82 18.32
C LYS A 148 6.41 -4.47 19.74
N GLY A 149 7.20 -3.65 20.44
CA GLY A 149 6.88 -3.18 21.78
C GLY A 149 5.55 -2.41 21.84
N ARG A 150 5.29 -1.53 20.86
CA ARG A 150 4.03 -0.78 20.77
C ARG A 150 2.82 -1.69 20.51
N VAL A 151 2.98 -2.67 19.63
CA VAL A 151 1.92 -3.66 19.33
C VAL A 151 1.62 -4.51 20.56
N ALA A 152 2.65 -5.00 21.27
CA ALA A 152 2.51 -5.74 22.51
C ALA A 152 1.84 -4.91 23.62
N GLU A 153 2.23 -3.64 23.78
CA GLU A 153 1.60 -2.73 24.74
C GLU A 153 0.12 -2.47 24.39
N TYR A 154 -0.18 -2.30 23.10
CA TYR A 154 -1.56 -2.14 22.63
C TYR A 154 -2.42 -3.37 22.98
N ALA A 155 -1.92 -4.58 22.70
CA ALA A 155 -2.59 -5.82 23.07
C ALA A 155 -2.76 -5.95 24.60
N HIS A 156 -1.71 -5.62 25.38
CA HIS A 156 -1.73 -5.64 26.84
C HIS A 156 -2.82 -4.74 27.42
N ARG A 157 -2.91 -3.49 26.95
CA ARG A 157 -3.94 -2.51 27.37
C ARG A 157 -5.36 -2.96 27.07
N ASN A 158 -5.53 -3.77 26.01
CA ASN A 158 -6.82 -4.37 25.65
C ASN A 158 -7.08 -5.72 26.36
N GLY A 159 -6.17 -6.16 27.22
CA GLY A 159 -6.30 -7.42 27.97
C GLY A 159 -6.07 -8.67 27.12
N TRP A 160 -5.54 -8.54 25.90
CA TRP A 160 -5.23 -9.65 25.02
C TRP A 160 -3.86 -10.22 25.42
N LYS A 161 -3.89 -11.34 26.15
CA LYS A 161 -2.71 -12.11 26.56
C LYS A 161 -2.66 -13.39 25.76
N GLY A 162 -1.46 -13.77 25.33
CA GLY A 162 -1.24 -14.97 24.56
C GLY A 162 0.12 -14.96 23.86
N GLU A 163 0.28 -15.87 22.90
CA GLU A 163 1.50 -16.00 22.11
C GLU A 163 1.41 -15.27 20.78
N ILE A 164 2.54 -14.78 20.28
CA ILE A 164 2.66 -14.25 18.92
C ILE A 164 2.91 -15.45 18.00
N VAL A 165 2.02 -15.68 17.04
CA VAL A 165 2.09 -16.82 16.13
C VAL A 165 2.64 -16.46 14.75
N ASP A 166 2.57 -15.18 14.40
CA ASP A 166 3.08 -14.66 13.13
C ASP A 166 3.34 -13.15 13.25
N SER A 167 4.14 -12.60 12.33
CA SER A 167 4.40 -11.16 12.24
C SER A 167 4.63 -10.75 10.80
N GLU A 168 4.13 -9.58 10.42
CA GLU A 168 4.37 -8.97 9.12
C GLU A 168 4.83 -7.52 9.28
N ALA A 169 5.69 -7.05 8.38
CA ALA A 169 6.17 -5.69 8.40
C ALA A 169 6.44 -5.19 6.98
N GLY A 170 6.43 -3.88 6.81
CA GLY A 170 6.71 -3.30 5.51
C GLY A 170 6.87 -1.80 5.50
N ILE A 171 7.52 -1.33 4.44
CA ILE A 171 7.73 0.07 4.13
C ILE A 171 7.19 0.31 2.73
N LEU A 172 6.07 1.02 2.64
CA LEU A 172 5.32 1.19 1.41
C LEU A 172 5.40 2.63 0.89
N PRO A 173 5.62 2.84 -0.41
CA PRO A 173 5.74 4.18 -0.98
C PRO A 173 4.38 4.88 -1.06
N VAL A 174 4.28 6.06 -0.49
CA VAL A 174 3.13 6.95 -0.59
C VAL A 174 3.47 8.06 -1.57
N ILE A 175 2.99 7.93 -2.80
CA ILE A 175 3.42 8.77 -3.92
C ILE A 175 2.61 10.07 -3.93
N SER A 176 3.28 11.21 -3.76
CA SER A 176 2.68 12.55 -3.84
C SER A 176 2.81 13.18 -5.23
N GLY A 177 3.70 12.70 -6.09
CA GLY A 177 3.91 13.29 -7.41
C GLY A 177 5.17 12.82 -8.13
N GLY A 178 5.67 13.66 -9.03
CA GLY A 178 6.90 13.44 -9.79
C GLY A 178 6.70 13.14 -11.28
N ASN A 179 7.82 12.88 -11.96
CA ASN A 179 7.90 12.53 -13.36
C ASN A 179 7.72 11.02 -13.56
N PHE A 180 6.46 10.59 -13.57
CA PHE A 180 6.10 9.18 -13.76
C PHE A 180 6.65 8.55 -15.05
N LYS A 181 6.78 9.34 -16.12
CA LYS A 181 7.35 8.85 -17.39
C LYS A 181 8.82 8.49 -17.22
N ALA A 182 9.59 9.36 -16.55
CA ALA A 182 11.00 9.10 -16.28
C ALA A 182 11.17 7.92 -15.30
N ALA A 183 10.38 7.88 -14.22
CA ALA A 183 10.40 6.78 -13.26
C ALA A 183 10.11 5.42 -13.90
N LEU A 184 9.11 5.34 -14.80
CA LEU A 184 8.84 4.10 -15.54
C LEU A 184 9.97 3.72 -16.49
N ALA A 185 10.65 4.71 -17.10
CA ALA A 185 11.78 4.44 -17.99
C ALA A 185 12.97 3.80 -17.26
N GLU A 186 13.15 4.07 -15.97
CA GLU A 186 14.22 3.46 -15.13
C GLU A 186 14.04 1.96 -14.88
N VAL A 187 12.81 1.45 -15.03
CA VAL A 187 12.49 0.02 -14.83
C VAL A 187 12.02 -0.68 -16.09
N ALA A 188 11.78 0.05 -17.18
CA ALA A 188 11.31 -0.51 -18.43
C ALA A 188 12.39 -1.37 -19.10
N ILE A 189 11.96 -2.53 -19.59
CA ILE A 189 12.76 -3.40 -20.45
C ILE A 189 12.01 -3.50 -21.77
N PRO A 190 12.63 -3.22 -22.93
CA PRO A 190 11.97 -3.32 -24.23
C PRO A 190 11.28 -4.69 -24.42
N GLY A 191 10.02 -4.68 -24.85
CA GLY A 191 9.20 -5.88 -25.06
C GLY A 191 8.67 -6.57 -23.79
N VAL A 192 9.02 -6.09 -22.58
CA VAL A 192 8.51 -6.62 -21.31
C VAL A 192 7.40 -5.71 -20.78
N ALA A 193 6.26 -6.30 -20.45
CA ALA A 193 5.14 -5.57 -19.88
C ALA A 193 5.37 -5.29 -18.38
N LEU A 194 4.99 -4.09 -17.90
CA LEU A 194 5.06 -3.75 -16.48
C LEU A 194 3.66 -3.75 -15.86
N ALA A 195 3.46 -4.48 -14.75
CA ALA A 195 2.21 -4.50 -14.01
C ALA A 195 2.45 -4.45 -12.49
N GLY A 196 1.38 -4.46 -11.71
CA GLY A 196 1.45 -4.35 -10.25
C GLY A 196 2.19 -3.09 -9.77
N ALA A 197 2.82 -3.18 -8.61
CA ALA A 197 3.57 -2.06 -8.02
C ALA A 197 4.73 -1.60 -8.92
N ARG A 198 5.41 -2.52 -9.64
CA ARG A 198 6.45 -2.19 -10.64
C ARG A 198 5.97 -1.24 -11.72
N GLY A 199 4.75 -1.47 -12.23
CA GLY A 199 4.10 -0.64 -13.24
C GLY A 199 3.46 0.64 -12.70
N GLY A 200 3.61 0.94 -11.40
CA GLY A 200 3.03 2.10 -10.75
C GLY A 200 1.54 1.95 -10.40
N PHE A 201 1.03 0.72 -10.32
CA PHE A 201 -0.36 0.45 -9.96
C PHE A 201 -0.53 0.27 -8.44
N SER A 202 -0.76 1.39 -7.76
CA SER A 202 -1.12 1.44 -6.33
C SER A 202 -2.07 2.60 -6.06
N HIS A 203 -2.74 2.57 -4.91
CA HIS A 203 -3.43 3.73 -4.37
C HIS A 203 -2.38 4.74 -3.87
N PRO A 204 -2.31 5.98 -4.40
CA PRO A 204 -1.17 6.84 -4.08
C PRO A 204 -1.07 7.30 -2.62
N LEU A 205 -2.19 7.32 -1.89
CA LEU A 205 -2.21 7.77 -0.49
C LEU A 205 -2.05 6.63 0.52
N THR A 206 -2.59 5.45 0.23
CA THR A 206 -2.65 4.32 1.20
C THR A 206 -1.72 3.18 0.82
N SER A 207 -1.06 3.30 -0.33
CA SER A 207 -0.17 2.30 -0.92
C SER A 207 -0.81 0.95 -1.27
N TYR A 208 -2.13 0.81 -1.11
CA TYR A 208 -2.85 -0.43 -1.40
C TYR A 208 -2.75 -0.84 -2.87
N THR A 209 -2.48 -2.12 -3.11
CA THR A 209 -2.23 -2.66 -4.46
C THR A 209 -3.28 -3.67 -4.90
N LEU A 210 -3.89 -4.44 -3.98
CA LEU A 210 -4.70 -5.60 -4.31
C LEU A 210 -5.82 -5.34 -5.34
N PRO A 211 -6.68 -4.30 -5.18
CA PRO A 211 -7.74 -4.03 -6.18
C PRO A 211 -7.17 -3.71 -7.58
N PHE A 212 -6.03 -3.01 -7.63
CA PHE A 212 -5.38 -2.65 -8.89
C PHE A 212 -4.65 -3.85 -9.51
N ALA A 213 -4.09 -4.73 -8.69
CA ALA A 213 -3.46 -5.96 -9.16
C ALA A 213 -4.49 -6.86 -9.84
N VAL A 214 -5.66 -7.06 -9.21
CA VAL A 214 -6.76 -7.85 -9.78
C VAL A 214 -7.29 -7.22 -11.08
N ASP A 215 -7.57 -5.91 -11.10
CA ASP A 215 -8.05 -5.23 -12.31
C ASP A 215 -7.03 -5.33 -13.48
N ASN A 216 -5.73 -5.23 -13.19
CA ASN A 216 -4.70 -5.44 -14.20
C ASN A 216 -4.63 -6.88 -14.68
N ALA A 217 -4.64 -7.86 -13.78
CA ALA A 217 -4.59 -9.27 -14.14
C ALA A 217 -5.77 -9.64 -15.06
N LEU A 218 -6.99 -9.22 -14.71
CA LEU A 218 -8.18 -9.43 -15.53
C LEU A 218 -8.06 -8.77 -16.91
N ALA A 219 -7.66 -7.50 -16.96
CA ALA A 219 -7.52 -6.79 -18.24
C ALA A 219 -6.44 -7.39 -19.15
N ILE A 220 -5.33 -7.87 -18.56
CA ILE A 220 -4.25 -8.55 -19.27
C ILE A 220 -4.73 -9.91 -19.81
N ALA A 221 -5.39 -10.71 -18.97
CA ALA A 221 -5.95 -12.00 -19.39
C ALA A 221 -6.95 -11.82 -20.53
N GLN A 222 -7.85 -10.85 -20.43
CA GLN A 222 -8.84 -10.54 -21.47
C GLN A 222 -8.21 -10.15 -22.80
N VAL A 223 -7.19 -9.27 -22.81
CA VAL A 223 -6.55 -8.87 -24.07
C VAL A 223 -5.76 -10.02 -24.70
N ILE A 224 -5.15 -10.88 -23.90
CA ILE A 224 -4.44 -12.08 -24.37
C ILE A 224 -5.44 -13.08 -24.97
N ALA A 225 -6.58 -13.31 -24.31
CA ALA A 225 -7.62 -14.21 -24.78
C ALA A 225 -8.26 -13.72 -26.09
N ALA A 226 -8.54 -12.42 -26.19
CA ALA A 226 -9.12 -11.82 -27.38
C ALA A 226 -8.13 -11.74 -28.57
N ARG A 227 -6.82 -11.68 -28.29
CA ARG A 227 -5.76 -11.60 -29.31
C ARG A 227 -4.63 -12.57 -29.00
N PRO A 228 -4.78 -13.87 -29.31
CA PRO A 228 -3.74 -14.87 -29.00
C PRO A 228 -2.38 -14.58 -29.63
N ALA A 229 -2.37 -13.92 -30.81
CA ALA A 229 -1.17 -13.50 -31.54
C ALA A 229 -0.56 -12.17 -31.03
N LEU A 230 -1.10 -11.58 -29.96
CA LEU A 230 -0.57 -10.36 -29.34
C LEU A 230 0.91 -10.55 -28.96
N THR A 231 1.78 -9.67 -29.47
CA THR A 231 3.22 -9.75 -29.18
C THR A 231 3.55 -9.21 -27.79
N GLY A 232 4.77 -9.49 -27.29
CA GLY A 232 5.28 -8.91 -26.05
C GLY A 232 5.29 -7.39 -26.06
N GLU A 233 5.69 -6.78 -27.17
CA GLU A 233 5.71 -5.33 -27.37
C GLU A 233 4.31 -4.72 -27.33
N GLU A 234 3.33 -5.37 -27.97
CA GLU A 234 1.95 -4.90 -27.94
C GLU A 234 1.35 -4.99 -26.52
N LEU A 235 1.67 -6.06 -25.78
CA LEU A 235 1.28 -6.21 -24.39
C LEU A 235 1.95 -5.16 -23.50
N ALA A 236 3.25 -4.90 -23.69
CA ALA A 236 3.97 -3.87 -22.97
C ALA A 236 3.37 -2.48 -23.22
N ALA A 237 3.03 -2.17 -24.48
CA ALA A 237 2.35 -0.94 -24.84
C ALA A 237 0.96 -0.84 -24.21
N PHE A 238 0.21 -1.94 -24.14
CA PHE A 238 -1.09 -2.01 -23.46
C PHE A 238 -0.97 -1.70 -21.96
N CYS A 239 -0.07 -2.37 -21.25
CA CYS A 239 0.18 -2.13 -19.83
C CYS A 239 0.66 -0.70 -19.57
N HIS A 240 1.54 -0.15 -20.42
CA HIS A 240 2.00 1.23 -20.31
C HIS A 240 0.87 2.26 -20.49
N ARG A 241 -0.07 2.03 -21.43
CA ARG A 241 -1.27 2.87 -21.56
C ARG A 241 -2.15 2.81 -20.31
N ARG A 242 -2.31 1.63 -19.72
CA ARG A 242 -3.04 1.44 -18.46
C ARG A 242 -2.37 2.17 -17.30
N ALA A 243 -1.05 2.08 -17.17
CA ALA A 243 -0.27 2.78 -16.15
C ALA A 243 -0.44 4.30 -16.26
N LYS A 244 -0.36 4.86 -17.47
CA LYS A 244 -0.63 6.29 -17.72
C LYS A 244 -2.05 6.70 -17.36
N ARG A 245 -3.05 5.88 -17.68
CA ARG A 245 -4.45 6.12 -17.31
C ARG A 245 -4.62 6.10 -15.80
N HIS A 246 -4.07 5.10 -15.12
CA HIS A 246 -4.08 4.98 -13.65
C HIS A 246 -3.44 6.20 -13.00
N TRP A 247 -2.25 6.60 -13.46
CA TRP A 247 -1.58 7.81 -12.98
C TRP A 247 -2.50 9.03 -13.10
N ARG A 248 -3.07 9.29 -14.29
CA ARG A 248 -3.98 10.43 -14.48
C ARG A 248 -5.22 10.36 -13.61
N ALA A 249 -5.87 9.20 -13.52
CA ALA A 249 -7.11 9.00 -12.77
C ALA A 249 -6.92 9.24 -11.25
N THR A 250 -5.75 8.92 -10.73
CA THR A 250 -5.42 9.00 -9.30
C THR A 250 -4.73 10.31 -8.88
N ALA A 251 -4.68 11.32 -9.75
CA ALA A 251 -4.04 12.61 -9.46
C ALA A 251 -4.59 13.30 -8.20
N TYR A 252 -5.88 13.14 -7.92
CA TYR A 252 -6.51 13.67 -6.71
C TYR A 252 -5.91 13.09 -5.42
N TYR A 253 -5.61 11.79 -5.38
CA TYR A 253 -5.01 11.16 -4.20
C TYR A 253 -3.56 11.59 -3.99
N ARG A 254 -2.83 11.83 -5.09
CA ARG A 254 -1.48 12.40 -5.02
C ARG A 254 -1.49 13.82 -4.47
N MET A 255 -2.48 14.63 -4.86
CA MET A 255 -2.71 15.95 -4.28
C MET A 255 -2.93 15.87 -2.76
N LEU A 256 -3.75 14.94 -2.28
CA LEU A 256 -3.95 14.71 -0.84
C LEU A 256 -2.68 14.23 -0.14
N SER A 257 -1.93 13.31 -0.76
CA SER A 257 -0.65 12.83 -0.26
C SER A 257 0.35 13.98 -0.11
N ARG A 258 0.34 14.93 -1.06
CA ARG A 258 1.16 16.14 -0.97
C ARG A 258 0.78 17.02 0.21
N MET A 259 -0.52 17.25 0.42
CA MET A 259 -1.00 17.99 1.59
C MET A 259 -0.61 17.29 2.90
N LEU A 260 -0.68 15.96 2.94
CA LEU A 260 -0.30 15.17 4.11
C LEU A 260 1.18 15.35 4.48
N PHE A 261 2.09 15.19 3.51
CA PHE A 261 3.52 15.28 3.79
C PHE A 261 4.03 16.72 3.91
N GLU A 262 3.48 17.66 3.16
CA GLU A 262 4.11 18.98 2.97
C GLU A 262 3.33 20.15 3.59
N ALA A 263 2.01 20.02 3.82
CA ALA A 263 1.20 21.11 4.39
C ALA A 263 0.91 20.92 5.88
N ALA A 264 0.77 19.67 6.34
CA ALA A 264 0.41 19.36 7.71
C ALA A 264 1.65 19.27 8.60
N GLU A 265 1.64 20.01 9.72
CA GLU A 265 2.56 19.76 10.83
C GLU A 265 2.37 18.30 11.28
N PRO A 266 3.44 17.52 11.52
CA PRO A 266 3.32 16.08 11.76
C PRO A 266 2.32 15.70 12.85
N ASN A 267 2.26 16.48 13.92
CA ASN A 267 1.31 16.32 15.04
C ASN A 267 -0.16 16.67 14.72
N LYS A 268 -0.43 17.38 13.62
CA LYS A 268 -1.78 17.75 13.17
C LYS A 268 -2.31 16.88 12.03
N ARG A 269 -1.48 15.99 11.49
CA ARG A 269 -1.88 15.06 10.43
C ARG A 269 -3.06 14.18 10.88
N VAL A 270 -3.12 13.80 12.16
CA VAL A 270 -4.23 13.02 12.75
C VAL A 270 -5.60 13.68 12.56
N VAL A 271 -5.69 15.00 12.74
CA VAL A 271 -6.94 15.78 12.60
C VAL A 271 -7.48 15.72 11.17
N VAL A 272 -6.61 15.62 10.17
CA VAL A 272 -7.00 15.46 8.76
C VAL A 272 -7.77 14.15 8.57
N PHE A 273 -7.29 13.06 9.17
CA PHE A 273 -7.88 11.74 9.01
C PHE A 273 -9.11 11.52 9.89
N GLU A 274 -9.13 12.07 11.11
CA GLU A 274 -10.35 12.09 11.95
C GLU A 274 -11.54 12.72 11.21
N HIS A 275 -11.30 13.88 10.57
CA HIS A 275 -12.32 14.55 9.75
C HIS A 275 -12.75 13.69 8.56
N PHE A 276 -11.81 12.99 7.92
CA PHE A 276 -12.12 12.09 6.81
C PHE A 276 -13.01 10.91 7.22
N TYR A 277 -12.76 10.28 8.37
CA TYR A 277 -13.62 9.18 8.86
C TYR A 277 -14.97 9.63 9.42
N ALA A 278 -15.14 10.92 9.71
CA ALA A 278 -16.45 11.49 10.01
C ALA A 278 -17.38 11.50 8.78
N LEU A 279 -16.85 11.36 7.55
CA LEU A 279 -17.64 11.38 6.32
C LEU A 279 -18.53 10.13 6.15
N GLN A 280 -19.40 10.15 5.14
CA GLN A 280 -20.31 9.03 4.87
C GLN A 280 -19.54 7.77 4.45
N GLY A 281 -19.94 6.59 4.94
CA GLY A 281 -19.23 5.32 4.68
C GLY A 281 -19.04 5.00 3.19
N ARG A 282 -20.05 5.25 2.35
CA ARG A 282 -19.94 5.04 0.88
C ARG A 282 -18.87 5.93 0.22
N LEU A 283 -18.62 7.13 0.75
CA LEU A 283 -17.55 8.00 0.26
C LEU A 283 -16.20 7.41 0.64
N VAL A 284 -16.04 6.96 1.89
CA VAL A 284 -14.81 6.31 2.38
C VAL A 284 -14.51 5.04 1.58
N GLU A 285 -15.52 4.23 1.25
CA GLU A 285 -15.37 3.05 0.37
C GLU A 285 -14.81 3.41 -1.01
N ARG A 286 -15.42 4.38 -1.69
CA ARG A 286 -14.96 4.82 -3.01
C ARG A 286 -13.57 5.42 -2.96
N PHE A 287 -13.23 6.08 -1.86
CA PHE A 287 -11.90 6.60 -1.61
C PHE A 287 -10.86 5.49 -1.57
N TYR A 288 -11.05 4.48 -0.70
CA TYR A 288 -10.16 3.33 -0.61
C TYR A 288 -10.07 2.51 -1.90
N ALA A 289 -11.12 2.49 -2.71
CA ALA A 289 -11.12 1.86 -4.02
C ALA A 289 -10.40 2.68 -5.12
N GLY A 290 -9.92 3.91 -4.83
CA GLY A 290 -9.34 4.81 -5.84
C GLY A 290 -10.36 5.36 -6.85
N ARG A 291 -11.66 5.38 -6.49
CA ARG A 291 -12.79 5.73 -7.36
C ARG A 291 -13.64 6.91 -6.83
N SER A 292 -13.01 7.87 -6.16
CA SER A 292 -13.67 9.07 -5.65
C SER A 292 -14.24 9.92 -6.79
N THR A 293 -15.54 10.17 -6.72
CA THR A 293 -16.30 11.00 -7.65
C THR A 293 -16.03 12.50 -7.40
N TRP A 294 -16.43 13.37 -8.33
CA TRP A 294 -16.31 14.83 -8.14
C TRP A 294 -17.00 15.33 -6.85
N PRO A 295 -18.24 14.91 -6.54
CA PRO A 295 -18.86 15.23 -5.25
C PRO A 295 -18.07 14.74 -4.04
N ASP A 296 -17.46 13.55 -4.10
CA ASP A 296 -16.63 13.04 -3.00
C ASP A 296 -15.42 13.94 -2.76
N ARG A 297 -14.74 14.31 -3.84
CA ARG A 297 -13.53 15.15 -3.79
C ARG A 297 -13.82 16.50 -3.15
N LEU A 298 -14.93 17.12 -3.53
CA LEU A 298 -15.39 18.37 -2.92
C LEU A 298 -15.71 18.15 -1.44
N ARG A 299 -16.48 17.11 -1.12
CA ARG A 299 -16.90 16.83 0.27
C ARG A 299 -15.71 16.59 1.20
N ILE A 300 -14.66 15.90 0.75
CA ILE A 300 -13.43 15.66 1.52
C ILE A 300 -12.70 16.97 1.82
N LEU A 301 -12.73 17.92 0.89
CA LEU A 301 -12.07 19.22 1.05
C LEU A 301 -12.94 20.25 1.78
N THR A 302 -14.26 20.02 1.90
CA THR A 302 -15.18 20.92 2.61
C THR A 302 -15.13 20.69 4.12
N GLY A 303 -15.07 21.79 4.87
CA GLY A 303 -14.95 21.80 6.33
C GLY A 303 -13.92 22.83 6.77
N LYS A 304 -13.68 22.96 8.08
CA LYS A 304 -12.57 23.76 8.59
C LYS A 304 -11.27 23.08 8.14
N PRO A 305 -10.45 23.69 7.27
CA PRO A 305 -9.30 23.01 6.72
C PRO A 305 -8.30 22.72 7.84
N PRO A 306 -7.84 21.47 7.99
CA PRO A 306 -6.92 21.07 9.07
C PRO A 306 -5.52 21.69 8.90
N VAL A 307 -5.25 22.24 7.72
CA VAL A 307 -4.04 23.00 7.37
C VAL A 307 -4.44 24.38 6.87
N THR A 308 -3.61 25.40 7.13
CA THR A 308 -3.90 26.75 6.60
C THR A 308 -3.86 26.74 5.08
N ILE A 309 -4.79 27.46 4.44
CA ILE A 309 -4.94 27.48 2.97
C ILE A 309 -3.62 27.84 2.28
N GLY A 310 -2.88 28.82 2.82
CA GLY A 310 -1.56 29.20 2.29
C GLY A 310 -0.54 28.07 2.30
N ARG A 311 -0.51 27.23 3.36
CA ARG A 311 0.38 26.05 3.40
C ARG A 311 -0.09 24.96 2.43
N ALA A 312 -1.39 24.75 2.30
CA ALA A 312 -1.95 23.82 1.31
C ALA A 312 -1.57 24.24 -0.12
N VAL A 313 -1.72 25.51 -0.47
CA VAL A 313 -1.33 26.05 -1.77
C VAL A 313 0.18 25.90 -2.00
N ARG A 314 1.01 26.27 -1.01
CA ARG A 314 2.47 26.10 -1.11
C ARG A 314 2.86 24.64 -1.33
N ALA A 315 2.25 23.71 -0.60
CA ALA A 315 2.46 22.27 -0.78
C ALA A 315 2.11 21.83 -2.20
N LEU A 316 1.00 22.31 -2.78
CA LEU A 316 0.63 21.94 -4.15
C LEU A 316 1.68 22.30 -5.21
N PHE A 317 2.41 23.39 -5.00
CA PHE A 317 3.49 23.86 -5.88
C PHE A 317 4.88 23.34 -5.52
N SER A 318 5.03 22.64 -4.41
CA SER A 318 6.32 22.06 -4.03
C SER A 318 6.63 20.81 -4.85
N PRO A 319 7.91 20.59 -5.21
CA PRO A 319 8.34 19.39 -5.93
C PRO A 319 8.25 18.12 -5.08
N GLY A 320 8.12 18.26 -3.76
CA GLY A 320 8.09 17.18 -2.78
C GLY A 320 9.46 16.57 -2.52
N LYS A 321 9.51 15.66 -1.53
CA LYS A 321 10.72 14.90 -1.21
C LYS A 321 10.86 13.73 -2.20
N PRO A 322 12.04 13.52 -2.82
CA PRO A 322 12.25 12.39 -3.72
C PRO A 322 12.05 11.05 -3.00
N LEU A 323 11.37 10.10 -3.66
CA LEU A 323 11.28 8.71 -3.20
C LEU A 323 12.55 7.95 -3.60
N ASP A 324 13.70 8.42 -3.11
CA ASP A 324 14.97 7.77 -3.31
C ASP A 324 15.32 6.91 -2.08
N THR A 325 15.69 5.65 -2.34
CA THR A 325 16.34 4.79 -1.36
C THR A 325 17.81 4.78 -1.75
N LYS A 326 18.59 5.78 -1.31
CA LYS A 326 20.03 5.54 -1.18
C LYS A 326 20.18 4.23 -0.40
N PRO A 327 21.06 3.31 -0.83
CA PRO A 327 21.03 1.93 -0.38
C PRO A 327 21.28 1.87 1.12
N PHE A 328 20.20 1.85 1.88
CA PHE A 328 20.15 1.23 3.18
C PHE A 328 19.65 -0.18 2.90
N GLU A 329 20.42 -1.17 3.33
CA GLU A 329 20.03 -2.57 3.29
C GLU A 329 18.65 -2.68 3.91
N MET A 330 17.64 -2.85 3.07
CA MET A 330 16.32 -3.29 3.53
C MET A 330 16.48 -4.77 3.86
N GLU A 331 17.11 -5.07 5.00
CA GLU A 331 16.90 -6.35 5.64
C GLU A 331 15.42 -6.40 5.98
N ASN A 332 14.72 -7.36 5.38
CA ASN A 332 13.37 -7.69 5.78
C ASN A 332 13.44 -8.14 7.25
N PRO A 333 12.88 -7.41 8.22
CA PRO A 333 13.02 -7.73 9.63
C PRO A 333 11.91 -8.68 10.13
N ALA A 334 11.18 -9.30 9.19
CA ALA A 334 10.24 -10.39 9.41
C ALA A 334 10.94 -11.73 9.15
#